data_AF-A0A351DW84-F1
#
_entry.id   AF-A0A351DW84-F1
#
_cell.length_a   1.000
_cell.length_b   1.000
_cell.length_c   1.000
_cell.angle_alpha   90.00
_cell.angle_beta   90.00
_cell.angle_gamma   90.00
#
_symmetry.space_group_name_H-M   'P 1'
#
loop_
_entity.id
_entity.type
_entity.pdbx_description
1 polymer ?
#
loop_
_entity_poly.entity_id
_entity_poly.type
_entity_poly.pdbx_seq_one_letter_code
_entity_poly.pdbx_strand_id
1 'polypeptide(L)'
;MNGIPLAADFSPSLTLLIWSVMVLSALWFQAASFPRESTRMGWTWSKPRQLLARNAAETPRTLGVWTGHAMTVFAVMLFLELIGWTATSSEKLGAAVGWVMMTHLLKRVGSRMALSDHDVASTLNELHRHGLCLVAMVLACWGVVCGLQPSLHGSAISGQVAWMLATAGLGFAAWRA
;
A
#
# COMPACT_ATOMS: atom_id res chain seq x y z
N MET A 1 26.62 33.78 -17.53
CA MET A 1 25.95 32.48 -17.33
C MET A 1 24.49 32.78 -17.03
N ASN A 2 23.62 32.61 -18.03
CA ASN A 2 22.19 32.80 -17.86
C ASN A 2 21.67 31.67 -16.97
N GLY A 3 21.37 31.99 -15.72
CA GLY A 3 20.73 31.05 -14.81
C GLY A 3 19.43 30.57 -15.44
N ILE A 4 19.29 29.25 -15.56
CA ILE A 4 18.02 28.63 -15.91
C ILE A 4 17.00 29.18 -14.91
N PRO A 5 15.92 29.85 -15.35
CA PRO A 5 14.90 30.31 -14.42
C PRO A 5 14.28 29.07 -13.79
N LEU A 6 14.63 28.79 -12.53
CA LEU A 6 13.85 27.91 -11.67
C LEU A 6 12.44 28.51 -11.66
N ALA A 7 11.48 27.79 -12.24
CA ALA A 7 10.11 28.23 -12.36
C ALA A 7 9.63 28.80 -11.01
N ALA A 8 9.16 30.04 -11.02
CA ALA A 8 8.87 30.85 -9.83
C ALA A 8 7.77 30.25 -8.92
N ASP A 9 7.07 29.20 -9.37
CA ASP A 9 5.91 28.63 -8.69
C ASP A 9 6.12 27.15 -8.30
N PHE A 10 7.36 26.73 -7.98
CA PHE A 10 7.58 25.43 -7.36
C PHE A 10 7.08 25.42 -5.91
N SER A 11 5.79 25.12 -5.72
CA SER A 11 5.17 24.92 -4.40
C SER A 11 4.84 23.44 -4.19
N PRO A 12 5.77 22.64 -3.64
CA PRO A 12 5.53 21.22 -3.43
C PRO A 12 4.43 20.98 -2.39
N SER A 13 3.61 19.95 -2.61
CA SER A 13 2.60 19.52 -1.65
C SER A 13 3.25 18.75 -0.51
N LEU A 14 3.50 19.45 0.61
CA LEU A 14 4.08 18.83 1.81
C LEU A 14 3.24 17.67 2.33
N THR A 15 1.91 17.75 2.24
CA THR A 15 1.02 16.67 2.69
C THR A 15 1.25 15.37 1.91
N LEU A 16 1.30 15.44 0.57
CA LEU A 16 1.58 14.26 -0.27
C LEU A 16 2.98 13.69 0.00
N LEU A 17 3.97 14.57 0.17
CA LEU A 17 5.35 14.15 0.48
C LEU A 17 5.45 13.48 1.85
N ILE A 18 4.80 14.03 2.89
CA ILE A 18 4.80 13.45 4.23
C ILE A 18 4.23 12.04 4.20
N TRP A 19 3.05 11.83 3.60
CA TRP A 19 2.45 10.50 3.55
C TRP A 19 3.27 9.52 2.71
N SER A 20 3.84 9.99 1.58
CA SER A 20 4.73 9.16 0.76
C SER A 20 5.97 8.72 1.53
N VAL A 21 6.61 9.64 2.27
CA VAL A 21 7.75 9.33 3.13
C VAL A 21 7.36 8.35 4.22
N MET A 22 6.22 8.53 4.90
CA MET A 22 5.76 7.60 5.94
C MET A 22 5.55 6.19 5.39
N VAL A 23 4.98 6.03 4.20
CA VAL A 23 4.83 4.73 3.54
C VAL A 23 6.19 4.11 3.22
N LEU A 24 7.10 4.87 2.60
CA LEU A 24 8.43 4.38 2.22
C LEU A 24 9.29 4.04 3.45
N SER A 25 9.21 4.82 4.52
CA SER A 25 9.89 4.55 5.79
C SER A 25 9.34 3.29 6.47
N ALA A 26 8.01 3.10 6.47
CA ALA A 26 7.39 1.88 7.00
C ALA A 26 7.82 0.64 6.19
N LEU A 27 7.86 0.76 4.87
CA LEU A 27 8.34 -0.29 3.97
C LEU A 27 9.82 -0.62 4.22
N TRP A 28 10.67 0.42 4.34
CA TRP A 28 12.09 0.26 4.63
C TRP A 28 12.31 -0.42 5.98
N PHE A 29 11.60 0.01 7.02
CA PHE A 29 11.66 -0.60 8.34
C PHE A 29 11.23 -2.06 8.29
N GLN A 30 10.15 -2.37 7.57
CA GLN A 30 9.70 -3.74 7.38
C GLN A 30 10.75 -4.60 6.67
N ALA A 31 11.35 -4.08 5.59
CA ALA A 31 12.38 -4.81 4.84
C ALA A 31 13.68 -5.02 5.65
N ALA A 32 14.09 -4.02 6.43
CA ALA A 32 15.32 -4.05 7.23
C ALA A 32 15.18 -4.92 8.49
N SER A 33 14.06 -4.81 9.20
CA SER A 33 13.83 -5.54 10.46
C SER A 33 13.35 -6.98 10.24
N PHE A 34 12.77 -7.28 9.07
CA PHE A 34 12.23 -8.61 8.76
C PHE A 34 12.74 -9.14 7.40
N PRO A 35 14.01 -9.59 7.31
CA PRO A 35 14.61 -10.08 6.06
C PRO A 35 13.83 -11.22 5.39
N ARG A 36 13.18 -12.06 6.20
CA ARG A 36 12.30 -13.14 5.72
C ARG A 36 11.03 -12.59 5.07
N GLU A 37 10.40 -11.56 5.66
CA GLU A 37 9.23 -10.90 5.05
C GLU A 37 9.62 -10.17 3.76
N SER A 38 10.80 -9.55 3.71
CA SER A 38 11.33 -8.92 2.49
C SER A 38 11.48 -9.94 1.34
N THR A 39 12.04 -11.11 1.64
CA THR A 39 12.18 -12.20 0.66
C THR A 39 10.80 -12.66 0.15
N ARG A 40 9.83 -12.80 1.06
CA ARG A 40 8.44 -13.17 0.73
C ARG A 40 7.74 -12.11 -0.13
N MET A 41 7.96 -10.84 0.15
CA MET A 41 7.45 -9.74 -0.67
C MET A 41 7.97 -9.83 -2.11
N GLY A 42 9.27 -10.14 -2.31
CA GLY A 42 9.84 -10.36 -3.65
C GLY A 42 9.29 -11.58 -4.39
N TRP A 43 8.82 -12.60 -3.65
CA TRP A 43 8.22 -13.81 -4.23
C TRP A 43 6.74 -13.68 -4.53
N THR A 44 6.07 -12.66 -4.00
CA THR A 44 4.62 -12.43 -4.16
C THR A 44 4.21 -12.42 -5.64
N TRP A 45 5.06 -11.92 -6.54
CA TRP A 45 4.80 -11.90 -7.99
C TRP A 45 5.57 -12.94 -8.80
N SER A 46 6.74 -13.36 -8.34
CA SER A 46 7.64 -14.21 -9.11
C SER A 46 7.44 -15.71 -8.83
N LYS A 47 7.04 -16.07 -7.61
CA LYS A 47 6.95 -17.48 -7.15
C LYS A 47 5.76 -17.71 -6.20
N PRO A 48 4.51 -17.44 -6.61
CA PRO A 48 3.33 -17.50 -5.73
C PRO A 48 3.12 -18.88 -5.11
N ARG A 49 3.40 -19.97 -5.84
CA ARG A 49 3.33 -21.35 -5.31
C ARG A 49 4.35 -21.62 -4.20
N GLN A 50 5.57 -21.10 -4.33
CA GLN A 50 6.60 -21.24 -3.29
C GLN A 50 6.25 -20.39 -2.06
N LEU A 51 5.63 -19.23 -2.29
CA LEU A 51 5.13 -18.40 -1.20
C LEU A 51 4.03 -19.09 -0.41
N LEU A 52 3.04 -19.67 -1.10
CA LEU A 52 1.95 -20.44 -0.49
C LEU A 52 2.48 -21.60 0.35
N ALA A 53 3.37 -22.43 -0.23
CA ALA A 53 3.94 -23.57 0.48
C ALA A 53 4.75 -23.18 1.74
N ARG A 54 5.47 -22.05 1.70
CA ARG A 54 6.24 -21.57 2.86
C ARG A 54 5.41 -20.85 3.90
N ASN A 55 4.42 -20.06 3.49
CA ASN A 55 3.53 -19.37 4.42
C ASN A 55 2.67 -20.37 5.22
N ALA A 56 2.27 -21.49 4.61
CA ALA A 56 1.60 -22.58 5.32
C ALA A 56 2.49 -23.24 6.39
N ALA A 57 3.82 -23.19 6.25
CA ALA A 57 4.77 -23.87 7.12
C ALA A 57 5.39 -22.96 8.21
N GLU A 58 5.20 -21.65 8.16
CA GLU A 58 5.91 -20.69 9.03
C GLU A 58 4.94 -19.67 9.65
N THR A 59 5.05 -19.44 10.96
CA THR A 59 4.24 -18.44 11.67
C THR A 59 4.64 -16.99 11.31
N PRO A 60 3.68 -16.09 11.03
CA PRO A 60 3.96 -14.67 10.83
C PRO A 60 4.51 -14.02 12.10
N ARG A 61 5.44 -13.08 11.96
CA ARG A 61 5.91 -12.29 13.10
C ARG A 61 4.92 -11.17 13.38
N THR A 62 4.39 -11.12 14.60
CA THR A 62 3.37 -10.16 15.03
C THR A 62 3.77 -8.71 14.74
N LEU A 63 5.02 -8.33 14.97
CA LEU A 63 5.52 -6.98 14.69
C LEU A 63 5.55 -6.64 13.19
N GLY A 64 5.87 -7.59 12.31
CA GLY A 64 5.85 -7.41 10.86
C GLY A 64 4.43 -7.29 10.29
N VAL A 65 3.46 -7.92 10.99
CA VAL A 65 2.03 -7.75 10.70
C VAL A 65 1.57 -6.34 11.08
N TRP A 66 1.92 -5.85 12.28
CA TRP A 66 1.57 -4.50 12.72
C TRP A 66 2.15 -3.41 11.82
N THR A 67 3.42 -3.51 11.44
CA THR A 67 4.04 -2.54 10.52
C THR A 67 3.39 -2.57 9.14
N GLY A 68 2.99 -3.75 8.65
CA GLY A 68 2.22 -3.89 7.41
C GLY A 68 0.86 -3.19 7.46
N HIS A 69 0.15 -3.28 8.59
CA HIS A 69 -1.11 -2.55 8.78
C HIS A 69 -0.92 -1.03 8.85
N ALA A 70 0.08 -0.56 9.61
CA ALA A 70 0.40 0.86 9.70
C ALA A 70 0.74 1.45 8.32
N MET A 71 1.56 0.74 7.54
CA MET A 71 1.86 1.12 6.16
C MET A 71 0.60 1.18 5.28
N THR A 72 -0.31 0.21 5.42
CA THR A 72 -1.57 0.21 4.66
C THR A 72 -2.43 1.42 5.03
N VAL A 73 -2.50 1.79 6.31
CA VAL A 73 -3.20 3.02 6.74
C VAL A 73 -2.58 4.25 6.09
N PHE A 74 -1.25 4.40 6.10
CA PHE A 74 -0.57 5.52 5.45
C PHE A 74 -0.79 5.55 3.93
N ALA A 75 -0.82 4.38 3.29
CA ALA A 75 -1.09 4.28 1.85
C ALA A 75 -2.52 4.68 1.52
N VAL A 76 -3.50 4.34 2.37
CA VAL A 76 -4.88 4.79 2.21
C VAL A 76 -4.97 6.31 2.44
N MET A 77 -4.29 6.85 3.45
CA MET A 77 -4.22 8.31 3.64
C MET A 77 -3.68 9.00 2.39
N LEU A 78 -2.55 8.53 1.86
CA LEU A 78 -1.96 9.07 0.65
C LEU A 78 -2.92 8.98 -0.54
N PHE A 79 -3.59 7.85 -0.70
CA PHE A 79 -4.59 7.65 -1.74
C PHE A 79 -5.73 8.67 -1.63
N LEU A 80 -6.26 8.89 -0.42
CA LEU A 80 -7.33 9.86 -0.16
C LEU A 80 -6.91 11.30 -0.48
N GLU A 81 -5.65 11.66 -0.24
CA GLU A 81 -5.09 12.94 -0.68
C GLU A 81 -4.96 13.01 -2.21
N LEU A 82 -4.48 11.94 -2.86
CA LEU A 82 -4.28 11.89 -4.31
C LEU A 82 -5.59 12.02 -5.10
N ILE A 83 -6.69 11.49 -4.58
CA ILE A 83 -8.03 11.62 -5.18
C ILE A 83 -8.71 12.96 -4.84
N GLY A 84 -8.06 13.82 -4.05
CA GLY A 84 -8.57 15.15 -3.69
C GLY A 84 -9.73 15.12 -2.71
N TRP A 85 -9.80 14.13 -1.81
CA TRP A 85 -10.86 14.12 -0.79
C TRP A 85 -10.68 15.30 0.17
N THR A 86 -11.72 16.11 0.34
CA THR A 86 -11.66 17.39 1.08
C THR A 86 -11.95 17.28 2.59
N ALA A 87 -12.03 16.07 3.13
CA ALA A 87 -12.22 15.85 4.57
C ALA A 87 -10.99 16.27 5.40
N THR A 88 -11.20 16.54 6.69
CA THR A 88 -10.11 16.83 7.64
C THR A 88 -9.17 15.64 7.80
N SER A 89 -7.93 15.89 8.23
CA SER A 89 -6.94 14.82 8.42
C SER A 89 -7.39 13.74 9.41
N SER A 90 -8.15 14.12 10.45
CA SER A 90 -8.71 13.18 11.43
C SER A 90 -9.82 12.30 10.82
N GLU A 91 -10.69 12.87 10.01
CA GLU A 91 -11.73 12.12 9.29
C GLU A 91 -11.11 11.15 8.28
N LYS A 92 -10.11 11.60 7.52
CA LYS A 92 -9.34 10.74 6.60
C LYS A 92 -8.66 9.61 7.35
N LEU A 93 -8.06 9.88 8.51
CA LEU A 93 -7.41 8.87 9.33
C LEU A 93 -8.42 7.84 9.86
N GLY A 94 -9.57 8.30 10.35
CA GLY A 94 -10.66 7.43 10.76
C GLY A 94 -11.16 6.54 9.62
N ALA A 95 -11.31 7.11 8.42
CA ALA A 95 -11.68 6.37 7.23
C ALA A 95 -10.61 5.37 6.79
N ALA A 96 -9.33 5.73 6.85
CA ALA A 96 -8.22 4.85 6.50
C ALA A 96 -8.14 3.66 7.45
N VAL A 97 -8.24 3.89 8.76
CA VAL A 97 -8.32 2.83 9.78
C VAL A 97 -9.55 1.96 9.56
N GLY A 98 -10.72 2.58 9.36
CA GLY A 98 -11.98 1.87 9.09
C GLY A 98 -11.89 0.98 7.85
N TRP A 99 -11.29 1.48 6.77
CA TRP A 99 -11.07 0.73 5.54
C TRP A 99 -10.14 -0.47 5.76
N VAL A 100 -9.02 -0.28 6.46
CA VAL A 100 -8.09 -1.38 6.76
C VAL A 100 -8.76 -2.45 7.63
N MET A 101 -9.52 -2.05 8.66
CA MET A 101 -10.25 -2.97 9.52
C MET A 101 -11.34 -3.73 8.75
N MET A 102 -12.15 -3.03 7.96
CA MET A 102 -13.22 -3.62 7.16
C MET A 102 -12.66 -4.59 6.12
N THR A 103 -11.62 -4.21 5.39
CA THR A 103 -11.01 -5.10 4.40
C THR A 103 -10.38 -6.34 5.03
N HIS A 104 -9.77 -6.21 6.21
CA HIS A 104 -9.25 -7.38 6.94
C HIS A 104 -10.37 -8.31 7.40
N LEU A 105 -11.46 -7.74 7.95
CA LEU A 105 -12.63 -8.51 8.37
C LEU A 105 -13.27 -9.25 7.20
N LEU A 106 -13.54 -8.54 6.09
CA LEU A 106 -14.15 -9.11 4.89
C LEU A 106 -13.30 -10.22 4.30
N LYS A 107 -11.98 -10.07 4.26
CA LYS A 107 -11.06 -11.13 3.80
C LYS A 107 -11.11 -12.34 4.71
N ARG A 108 -11.09 -12.13 6.02
CA ARG A 108 -11.13 -13.24 6.99
C ARG A 108 -12.44 -14.01 6.91
N VAL A 109 -13.58 -13.31 6.77
CA VAL A 109 -14.89 -13.94 6.62
C VAL A 109 -15.00 -14.61 5.25
N GLY A 110 -14.68 -13.91 4.17
CA GLY A 110 -14.76 -14.42 2.81
C GLY A 110 -13.86 -15.64 2.57
N SER A 111 -12.60 -15.60 3.05
CA SER A 111 -11.68 -16.75 2.94
C SER A 111 -12.17 -17.96 3.74
N ARG A 112 -12.77 -17.76 4.93
CA ARG A 112 -13.38 -18.85 5.71
C ARG A 112 -14.63 -19.43 5.07
N MET A 113 -15.39 -18.63 4.34
CA MET A 113 -16.58 -19.11 3.62
C MET A 113 -16.21 -19.83 2.32
N ALA A 114 -15.18 -19.35 1.63
CA ALA A 114 -14.75 -19.89 0.34
C ALA A 114 -13.86 -21.12 0.47
N LEU A 115 -13.15 -21.28 1.59
CA LEU A 115 -12.18 -22.36 1.80
C LEU A 115 -12.55 -23.17 3.03
N SER A 116 -12.68 -24.49 2.86
CA SER A 116 -12.88 -25.43 3.95
C SER A 116 -11.64 -25.57 4.85
N ASP A 117 -10.46 -25.35 4.29
CA ASP A 117 -9.18 -25.40 5.00
C ASP A 117 -8.77 -24.01 5.53
N HIS A 118 -8.69 -23.90 6.86
CA HIS A 118 -8.34 -22.67 7.55
C HIS A 118 -6.88 -22.25 7.36
N ASP A 119 -5.96 -23.19 7.12
CA ASP A 119 -4.54 -22.90 6.93
C ASP A 119 -4.29 -22.30 5.54
N VAL A 120 -5.02 -22.80 4.54
CA VAL A 120 -5.04 -22.23 3.18
C VAL A 120 -5.63 -20.82 3.21
N ALA A 121 -6.73 -20.62 3.93
CA ALA A 121 -7.35 -19.29 4.08
C ALA A 121 -6.41 -18.28 4.75
N SER A 122 -5.71 -18.69 5.81
CA SER A 122 -4.70 -17.86 6.48
C SER A 122 -3.54 -17.49 5.55
N THR A 123 -3.06 -18.48 4.78
CA THR A 123 -1.96 -18.32 3.82
C THR A 123 -2.29 -17.33 2.70
N LEU A 124 -3.51 -17.35 2.16
CA LEU A 124 -3.94 -16.40 1.13
C LEU A 124 -4.10 -14.97 1.68
N ASN A 125 -4.58 -14.83 2.93
CA ASN A 125 -4.66 -13.52 3.57
C ASN A 125 -3.28 -12.88 3.73
N GLU A 126 -2.26 -13.70 4.04
CA GLU A 126 -0.88 -13.26 4.17
C GLU A 126 -0.25 -12.89 2.81
N LEU A 127 -0.51 -13.69 1.76
CA LEU A 127 -0.11 -13.35 0.38
C LEU A 127 -0.71 -12.00 -0.05
N HIS A 128 -1.99 -11.78 0.25
CA HIS A 128 -2.66 -10.53 -0.06
C HIS A 128 -2.03 -9.34 0.69
N ARG A 129 -1.64 -9.52 1.96
CA ARG A 129 -0.95 -8.49 2.74
C ARG A 129 0.33 -8.03 2.05
N HIS A 130 1.15 -8.95 1.57
CA HIS A 130 2.36 -8.62 0.81
C HIS A 130 2.06 -7.92 -0.54
N GLY A 131 0.97 -8.30 -1.20
CA GLY A 131 0.48 -7.58 -2.38
C GLY A 131 0.18 -6.12 -2.08
N LEU A 132 -0.54 -5.84 -0.98
CA LEU A 132 -0.85 -4.47 -0.55
C LEU A 132 0.41 -3.65 -0.23
N CYS A 133 1.46 -4.25 0.32
CA CYS A 133 2.75 -3.57 0.55
C CYS A 133 3.33 -2.99 -0.75
N LEU A 134 3.20 -3.72 -1.86
CA LEU A 134 3.71 -3.30 -3.15
C LEU A 134 2.82 -2.23 -3.80
N VAL A 135 1.50 -2.34 -3.62
CA VAL A 135 0.56 -1.27 -4.01
C VAL A 135 0.87 0.02 -3.26
N ALA A 136 1.11 -0.07 -1.95
CA ALA A 136 1.50 1.05 -1.11
C ALA A 136 2.80 1.70 -1.61
N MET A 137 3.82 0.89 -1.95
CA MET A 137 5.07 1.38 -2.52
C MET A 137 4.85 2.16 -3.83
N VAL A 138 4.08 1.60 -4.75
CA VAL A 138 3.83 2.25 -6.06
C VAL A 138 3.00 3.53 -5.89
N LEU A 139 2.00 3.52 -4.99
CA LEU A 139 1.26 4.73 -4.62
C LEU A 139 2.17 5.78 -3.98
N ALA A 140 3.12 5.40 -3.13
CA ALA A 140 4.08 6.31 -2.54
C ALA A 140 5.00 6.95 -3.58
N CYS A 141 5.50 6.17 -4.54
CA CYS A 141 6.27 6.71 -5.67
C CYS A 141 5.44 7.73 -6.47
N TRP A 142 4.18 7.43 -6.74
CA TRP A 142 3.27 8.37 -7.41
C TRP A 142 2.97 9.61 -6.57
N GLY A 143 2.84 9.44 -5.25
CA GLY A 143 2.68 10.53 -4.28
C GLY A 143 3.87 11.49 -4.26
N VAL A 144 5.10 10.98 -4.38
CA VAL A 144 6.30 11.83 -4.55
C VAL A 144 6.22 12.63 -5.84
N VAL A 145 5.87 12.00 -6.96
CA VAL A 145 5.72 12.70 -8.25
C VAL A 145 4.67 13.81 -8.15
N CYS A 146 3.49 13.51 -7.62
CA CYS A 146 2.42 14.51 -7.45
C CYS A 146 2.78 15.59 -6.42
N GLY A 147 3.55 15.23 -5.39
CA GLY A 147 4.01 16.16 -4.37
C GLY A 147 5.05 17.15 -4.88
N LEU A 148 5.90 16.73 -5.83
CA LEU A 148 6.92 17.58 -6.46
C LEU A 148 6.40 18.33 -7.69
N GLN A 149 5.31 17.87 -8.32
CA GLN A 149 4.75 18.51 -9.52
C GLN A 149 3.43 19.22 -9.18
N PRO A 150 3.44 20.56 -9.00
CA PRO A 150 2.25 21.32 -8.60
C PRO A 150 1.05 21.14 -9.53
N SER A 151 1.29 20.96 -10.84
CA SER A 151 0.22 20.78 -11.84
C SER A 151 -0.54 19.45 -11.70
N LEU A 152 0.01 18.48 -10.97
CA LEU A 152 -0.65 17.21 -10.69
C LEU A 152 -1.40 17.21 -9.36
N HIS A 153 -1.03 18.07 -8.42
CA HIS A 153 -1.65 18.14 -7.11
C HIS A 153 -3.12 18.55 -7.20
N GLY A 154 -4.03 17.69 -6.73
CA GLY A 154 -5.48 17.93 -6.80
C GLY A 154 -6.07 17.83 -8.21
N SER A 155 -5.29 17.40 -9.20
CA SER A 155 -5.77 17.18 -10.56
C SER A 155 -6.62 15.90 -10.64
N ALA A 156 -7.56 15.84 -11.58
CA ALA A 156 -8.30 14.60 -11.84
C ALA A 156 -7.36 13.45 -12.26
N ILE A 157 -6.24 13.75 -12.91
CA ILE A 157 -5.25 12.78 -13.37
C ILE A 157 -4.56 12.10 -12.18
N SER A 158 -4.17 12.84 -11.14
CA SER A 158 -3.54 12.24 -9.96
C SER A 158 -4.45 11.23 -9.29
N GLY A 159 -5.74 11.57 -9.18
CA GLY A 159 -6.76 10.69 -8.61
C GLY A 159 -7.03 9.46 -9.48
N GLN A 160 -7.16 9.64 -10.80
CA GLN A 160 -7.36 8.54 -11.73
C GLN A 160 -6.19 7.55 -11.71
N VAL A 161 -4.95 8.03 -11.74
CA VAL A 161 -3.76 7.18 -11.64
C VAL A 161 -3.73 6.47 -10.29
N ALA A 162 -4.04 7.15 -9.18
CA ALA A 162 -4.12 6.53 -7.86
C ALA A 162 -5.15 5.37 -7.83
N TRP A 163 -6.32 5.56 -8.44
CA TRP A 163 -7.33 4.51 -8.61
C TRP A 163 -6.83 3.35 -9.47
N MET A 164 -6.16 3.63 -10.60
CA MET A 164 -5.60 2.60 -11.47
C MET A 164 -4.54 1.78 -10.73
N LEU A 165 -3.66 2.43 -9.96
CA LEU A 165 -2.61 1.76 -9.19
C LEU A 165 -3.22 0.90 -8.06
N ALA A 166 -4.21 1.42 -7.35
CA ALA A 166 -4.91 0.68 -6.30
C ALA A 166 -5.66 -0.54 -6.87
N THR A 167 -6.35 -0.39 -8.00
CA THR A 167 -7.13 -1.46 -8.63
C THR A 167 -6.28 -2.47 -9.37
N ALA A 168 -5.23 -2.07 -10.09
CA ALA A 168 -4.27 -2.97 -10.74
C ALA A 168 -3.57 -3.85 -9.69
N GLY A 169 -3.23 -3.26 -8.55
CA GLY A 169 -2.70 -3.97 -7.39
C GLY A 169 -3.62 -5.08 -6.86
N LEU A 170 -4.92 -4.82 -6.81
CA LEU A 170 -5.93 -5.77 -6.38
C LEU A 170 -6.24 -6.83 -7.45
N GLY A 171 -6.29 -6.44 -8.72
CA GLY A 171 -6.62 -7.32 -9.85
C GLY A 171 -5.53 -8.33 -10.19
N PHE A 172 -4.25 -7.93 -10.12
CA PHE A 172 -3.15 -8.84 -10.43
C PHE A 172 -2.96 -9.92 -9.34
N ALA A 173 -3.32 -9.60 -8.09
CA ALA A 173 -3.36 -10.56 -6.98
C ALA A 173 -4.47 -11.62 -7.14
N ALA A 174 -5.57 -11.27 -7.81
CA ALA A 174 -6.69 -12.18 -8.09
C ALA A 174 -6.47 -13.06 -9.33
N TRP A 175 -5.77 -12.56 -10.37
CA TRP A 175 -5.55 -13.30 -11.63
C TRP A 175 -4.67 -14.56 -11.45
N ARG A 176 -3.79 -14.58 -10.44
CA ARG A 176 -2.78 -15.65 -10.27
C ARG A 176 -3.01 -16.56 -9.05
N ALA A 177 -4.11 -16.39 -8.33
CA ALA A 177 -4.59 -17.32 -7.31
C ALA A 177 -5.44 -18.42 -7.97
#